data_AF-A0A813LSP1-F1
#
_entry.id   AF-A0A813LSP1-F1
#
_cell.length_a   1.000
_cell.length_b   1.000
_cell.length_c   1.000
_cell.angle_alpha   90.00
_cell.angle_beta   90.00
_cell.angle_gamma   90.00
#
_symmetry.space_group_name_H-M   'P 1'
#
loop_
_entity.id
_entity.type
_entity.pdbx_description
1 polymer ?
#
loop_
_entity_poly.entity_id
_entity_poly.type
_entity_poly.pdbx_seq_one_letter_code
_entity_poly.pdbx_strand_id
1 'polypeptide(L)'
;ELVREGGRRIPELSDECLTNLMFAVARSRRHTYNKLQMNRREICDESFFEYASKRIIASVDTFDVRLLAEIVNTHNEIGLKDEPLFKAICPRIVKESKDLSPEVMSKCIKAYCKFMIPLKEDAQGFRTMAIVQKGDFIRPSDKPKKMGKKTYDKPVALYPKPQLQGSG
;
A
#
# COMPACT_ATOMS: atom_id res chain seq x y z
N GLU A 1 32.86 -12.19 0.92
CA GLU A 1 33.68 -11.48 -0.09
C GLU A 1 32.90 -10.37 -0.79
N LEU A 2 31.69 -10.62 -1.31
CA LEU A 2 30.81 -9.59 -1.94
C LEU A 2 30.68 -8.26 -1.16
N VAL A 3 30.48 -8.34 0.17
CA VAL A 3 30.36 -7.14 1.02
C VAL A 3 31.72 -6.46 1.26
N ARG A 4 32.81 -7.24 1.31
CA ARG A 4 34.19 -6.71 1.50
C ARG A 4 34.67 -5.93 0.28
N GLU A 5 34.17 -6.26 -0.90
CA GLU A 5 34.44 -5.55 -2.15
C GLU A 5 33.50 -4.35 -2.39
N GLY A 6 32.73 -3.94 -1.38
CA GLY A 6 31.79 -2.81 -1.48
C GLY A 6 30.65 -3.04 -2.48
N GLY A 7 30.26 -4.31 -2.70
CA GLY A 7 29.18 -4.64 -3.63
C GLY A 7 29.55 -4.56 -5.11
N ARG A 8 30.83 -4.40 -5.47
CA ARG A 8 31.29 -4.26 -6.87
C ARG A 8 30.81 -5.34 -7.84
N ARG A 9 30.60 -6.56 -7.34
CA ARG A 9 30.15 -7.70 -8.14
C ARG A 9 28.63 -7.82 -8.25
N ILE A 10 27.86 -7.02 -7.50
CA ILE A 10 26.40 -7.06 -7.54
C ILE A 10 25.85 -6.67 -8.93
N PRO A 11 26.38 -5.65 -9.63
CA PRO A 11 25.95 -5.32 -11.00
C PRO A 11 26.20 -6.43 -12.03
N GLU A 12 27.16 -7.33 -11.79
CA GLU A 12 27.54 -8.39 -12.73
C GLU A 12 26.58 -9.58 -12.71
N LEU A 13 25.79 -9.73 -11.65
CA LEU A 13 24.85 -10.85 -11.51
C LEU A 13 23.65 -10.68 -12.44
N SER A 14 23.05 -11.75 -12.95
CA SER A 14 21.71 -11.64 -13.55
C SER A 14 20.65 -11.33 -12.50
N ASP A 15 19.49 -10.81 -12.92
CA ASP A 15 18.39 -10.45 -12.02
C ASP A 15 17.86 -11.66 -11.23
N GLU A 16 17.76 -12.81 -11.89
CA GLU A 16 17.42 -14.10 -11.26
C GLU A 16 18.49 -14.54 -10.25
N CYS A 17 19.77 -14.43 -10.61
CA CYS A 17 20.87 -14.83 -9.74
C CYS A 17 20.92 -13.95 -8.48
N LEU A 18 20.72 -12.64 -8.63
CA LEU A 18 20.63 -11.71 -7.51
C LEU A 18 19.44 -12.06 -6.60
N THR A 19 18.26 -12.29 -7.17
CA THR A 19 17.06 -12.65 -6.40
C THR A 19 17.25 -13.96 -5.64
N ASN A 20 17.77 -14.99 -6.31
CA ASN A 20 18.10 -16.28 -5.69
C ASN A 20 19.14 -16.15 -4.57
N LEU A 21 20.16 -15.30 -4.76
CA LEU A 21 21.17 -15.05 -3.74
C LEU A 21 20.56 -14.35 -2.52
N MET A 22 19.73 -13.32 -2.72
CA MET A 22 19.03 -12.65 -1.62
C MET A 22 18.14 -13.63 -0.85
N PHE A 23 17.40 -14.48 -1.57
CA PHE A 23 16.56 -15.51 -0.96
C PHE A 23 17.39 -16.53 -0.18
N ALA A 24 18.51 -17.00 -0.74
CA ALA A 24 19.42 -17.92 -0.07
C ALA A 24 19.99 -17.33 1.22
N VAL A 25 20.40 -16.05 1.20
CA VAL A 25 20.85 -15.33 2.39
C VAL A 25 19.73 -15.26 3.42
N ALA A 26 18.53 -14.78 3.06
CA ALA A 26 17.39 -14.69 3.98
C ALA A 26 17.03 -16.05 4.59
N ARG A 27 17.07 -17.13 3.80
CA ARG A 27 16.81 -18.49 4.27
C ARG A 27 17.90 -18.99 5.22
N SER A 28 19.16 -18.70 4.94
CA SER A 28 20.29 -19.10 5.82
C SER A 28 20.22 -18.44 7.20
N ARG A 29 19.56 -17.27 7.32
CA ARG A 29 19.38 -16.56 8.59
C ARG A 29 18.23 -17.07 9.44
N ARG A 30 17.38 -17.97 8.92
CA ARG A 30 16.28 -18.56 9.67
C ARG A 30 16.81 -19.66 10.58
N HIS A 31 16.64 -19.47 11.87
CA HIS A 31 16.92 -20.47 12.88
C HIS A 31 15.65 -20.88 13.59
N THR A 32 15.49 -22.18 13.82
CA THR A 32 14.39 -22.72 14.62
C THR A 32 14.95 -23.12 15.98
N TYR A 33 14.45 -22.49 17.04
CA TYR A 33 14.79 -22.83 18.42
C TYR A 33 13.50 -23.06 19.20
N ASN A 34 13.33 -24.23 19.81
CA ASN A 34 12.13 -24.59 20.57
C ASN A 34 10.81 -24.33 19.80
N LYS A 35 10.75 -24.71 18.52
CA LYS A 35 9.62 -24.47 17.59
C LYS A 35 9.34 -22.99 17.27
N LEU A 36 10.09 -22.05 17.84
CA LEU A 36 10.06 -20.64 17.46
C LEU A 36 11.03 -20.40 16.31
N GLN A 37 10.56 -19.72 15.27
CA GLN A 37 11.41 -19.26 14.17
C GLN A 37 11.95 -17.87 14.53
N MET A 38 13.27 -17.73 14.49
CA MET A 38 13.99 -16.49 14.72
C MET A 38 14.95 -16.22 13.56
N ASN A 39 15.07 -14.95 13.17
CA ASN A 39 16.02 -14.54 12.15
C ASN A 39 17.23 -13.92 12.83
N ARG A 40 18.41 -14.51 12.62
CA ARG A 40 19.67 -13.96 13.10
C ARG A 40 20.34 -13.22 11.96
N ARG A 41 20.19 -11.90 11.94
CA ARG A 41 20.84 -11.03 10.94
C ARG A 41 22.30 -10.84 11.30
N GLU A 42 23.16 -10.86 10.29
CA GLU A 42 24.55 -10.45 10.41
C GLU A 42 24.72 -9.00 9.96
N ILE A 43 25.76 -8.32 10.46
CA ILE A 43 26.08 -6.93 10.10
C ILE A 43 26.26 -6.78 8.58
N CYS A 44 26.81 -7.80 7.92
CA CYS A 44 27.04 -7.78 6.48
C CYS A 44 25.75 -7.90 5.65
N ASP A 45 24.65 -8.41 6.23
CA ASP A 45 23.41 -8.62 5.49
C ASP A 45 22.77 -7.27 5.13
N GLU A 46 22.81 -6.30 6.03
CA GLU A 46 22.25 -4.95 5.80
C GLU A 46 22.92 -4.28 4.59
N SER A 47 24.25 -4.26 4.55
CA SER A 47 24.99 -3.68 3.44
C SER A 47 24.74 -4.43 2.12
N PHE A 48 24.70 -5.76 2.15
CA PHE A 48 24.41 -6.56 0.95
C PHE A 48 23.02 -6.22 0.38
N PHE A 49 22.00 -6.19 1.23
CA PHE A 49 20.64 -5.85 0.82
C PHE A 49 20.56 -4.40 0.32
N GLU A 50 21.23 -3.45 0.97
CA GLU A 50 21.26 -2.05 0.52
C GLU A 50 21.83 -1.92 -0.90
N TYR A 51 22.96 -2.58 -1.20
CA TYR A 51 23.54 -2.55 -2.53
C TYR A 51 22.64 -3.23 -3.57
N ALA A 52 22.01 -4.37 -3.21
CA ALA A 52 21.06 -5.05 -4.08
C ALA A 52 19.85 -4.15 -4.38
N SER A 53 19.28 -3.51 -3.36
CA SER A 53 18.16 -2.58 -3.50
C SER A 53 18.47 -1.43 -4.42
N LYS A 54 19.64 -0.79 -4.28
CA LYS A 54 20.06 0.31 -5.17
C LYS A 54 20.09 -0.13 -6.63
N ARG A 55 20.61 -1.32 -6.90
CA ARG A 55 20.59 -1.90 -8.25
C ARG A 55 19.17 -2.15 -8.74
N ILE A 56 18.34 -2.82 -7.93
CA ILE A 56 16.96 -3.17 -8.30
C ILE A 56 16.14 -1.92 -8.58
N ILE A 57 16.28 -0.86 -7.77
CA ILE A 57 15.62 0.43 -8.00
C ILE A 57 16.02 1.02 -9.35
N ALA A 58 17.31 0.97 -9.71
CA ALA A 58 17.80 1.52 -10.97
C ALA A 58 17.27 0.77 -12.21
N SER A 59 16.87 -0.49 -12.05
CA SER A 59 16.40 -1.35 -13.14
C SER A 59 14.99 -1.92 -12.90
N VAL A 60 14.15 -1.28 -12.07
CA VAL A 60 12.87 -1.85 -11.63
C VAL A 60 11.91 -2.11 -12.81
N ASP A 61 12.00 -1.31 -13.87
CA ASP A 61 11.15 -1.43 -15.05
C ASP A 61 11.51 -2.64 -15.92
N THR A 62 12.75 -3.14 -15.83
CA THR A 62 13.20 -4.30 -16.62
C THR A 62 12.99 -5.63 -15.90
N PHE A 63 12.75 -5.61 -14.58
CA PHE A 63 12.53 -6.82 -13.80
C PHE A 63 11.16 -7.45 -14.10
N ASP A 64 11.14 -8.79 -14.09
CA ASP A 64 9.90 -9.56 -14.01
C ASP A 64 9.20 -9.28 -12.67
N VAL A 65 7.90 -8.99 -12.72
CA VAL A 65 7.08 -8.69 -11.55
C VAL A 65 7.04 -9.86 -10.55
N ARG A 66 7.21 -11.10 -11.01
CA ARG A 66 7.35 -12.27 -10.13
C ARG A 66 8.60 -12.17 -9.26
N LEU A 67 9.73 -11.81 -9.85
CA LEU A 67 10.98 -11.60 -9.11
C LEU A 67 10.86 -10.41 -8.15
N LEU A 68 10.21 -9.32 -8.57
CA LEU A 68 9.95 -8.18 -7.68
C LEU A 68 9.12 -8.58 -6.45
N ALA A 69 8.10 -9.41 -6.63
CA ALA A 69 7.30 -9.94 -5.53
C ALA A 69 8.11 -10.84 -4.59
N GLU A 70 9.01 -11.66 -5.13
CA GLU A 70 9.95 -12.48 -4.34
C GLU A 70 10.95 -11.63 -3.56
N ILE A 71 11.47 -10.55 -4.15
CA ILE A 71 12.36 -9.60 -3.48
C ILE A 71 11.65 -8.96 -2.27
N VAL A 72 10.40 -8.53 -2.44
CA VAL A 72 9.57 -7.98 -1.35
C VAL A 72 9.36 -9.01 -0.24
N ASN A 73 9.03 -10.26 -0.61
CA ASN A 73 8.89 -11.34 0.38
C ASN A 73 10.22 -11.63 1.10
N THR A 74 11.35 -11.59 0.39
CA THR A 74 12.67 -11.83 0.95
C THR A 74 13.02 -10.77 2.01
N HIS A 75 12.73 -9.49 1.76
CA HIS A 75 12.87 -8.42 2.74
C HIS A 75 12.01 -8.63 3.99
N ASN A 76 10.77 -9.08 3.80
CA ASN A 76 9.88 -9.42 4.90
C ASN A 76 10.40 -10.60 5.74
N GLU A 77 10.90 -11.63 5.07
CA GLU A 77 11.46 -12.83 5.72
C GLU A 77 12.69 -12.50 6.53
N ILE A 78 13.65 -11.72 6.01
CA ILE A 78 14.84 -11.32 6.78
C ILE A 78 14.53 -10.23 7.81
N GLY A 79 13.44 -9.48 7.63
CA GLY A 79 13.02 -8.39 8.51
C GLY A 79 13.81 -7.11 8.29
N LEU A 80 14.23 -6.83 7.05
CA LEU A 80 14.90 -5.60 6.66
C LEU A 80 13.91 -4.68 5.95
N LYS A 81 13.73 -3.47 6.49
CA LYS A 81 12.89 -2.43 5.90
C LYS A 81 13.72 -1.61 4.92
N ASP A 82 13.34 -1.63 3.65
CA ASP A 82 13.87 -0.76 2.61
C ASP A 82 12.72 0.02 1.96
N GLU A 83 12.45 1.20 2.51
CA GLU A 83 11.31 2.01 2.06
C GLU A 83 11.45 2.52 0.62
N PRO A 84 12.63 3.03 0.18
CA PRO A 84 12.84 3.40 -1.22
C PRO A 84 12.56 2.25 -2.19
N LEU A 85 13.05 1.04 -1.89
CA LEU A 85 12.82 -0.12 -2.73
C LEU A 85 11.34 -0.48 -2.83
N PHE A 86 10.65 -0.54 -1.68
CA PHE A 86 9.23 -0.88 -1.65
C PHE A 86 8.39 0.15 -2.42
N LYS A 87 8.69 1.44 -2.29
CA LYS A 87 8.01 2.50 -3.05
C LYS A 87 8.27 2.38 -4.56
N ALA A 88 9.48 2.02 -4.97
CA ALA A 88 9.81 1.83 -6.38
C ALA A 88 9.10 0.60 -6.98
N ILE A 89 9.01 -0.50 -6.23
CA ILE A 89 8.41 -1.76 -6.69
C ILE A 89 6.88 -1.70 -6.71
N CYS A 90 6.26 -1.01 -5.76
CA CYS A 90 4.83 -1.02 -5.52
C CYS A 90 3.97 -0.75 -6.78
N PRO A 91 4.23 0.31 -7.59
CA PRO A 91 3.44 0.59 -8.78
C PRO A 91 3.41 -0.58 -9.77
N ARG A 92 4.55 -1.26 -9.97
CA ARG A 92 4.67 -2.41 -10.87
C ARG A 92 3.86 -3.61 -10.37
N ILE A 93 4.01 -3.98 -9.09
CA ILE A 93 3.23 -5.08 -8.48
C ILE A 93 1.73 -4.81 -8.54
N VAL A 94 1.29 -3.58 -8.26
CA VAL A 94 -0.14 -3.23 -8.28
C VAL A 94 -0.69 -3.29 -9.70
N LYS A 95 0.04 -2.73 -10.67
CA LYS A 95 -0.35 -2.71 -12.09
C LYS A 95 -0.51 -4.12 -12.66
N GLU A 96 0.41 -5.02 -12.32
CA GLU A 96 0.46 -6.40 -12.83
C GLU A 96 -0.03 -7.42 -11.79
N SER A 97 -0.85 -6.97 -10.83
CA SER A 97 -1.37 -7.83 -9.76
C SER A 97 -2.23 -9.00 -10.26
N LYS A 98 -2.77 -8.90 -11.48
CA LYS A 98 -3.54 -9.97 -12.14
C LYS A 98 -2.67 -11.12 -12.63
N ASP A 99 -1.39 -10.87 -12.89
CA ASP A 99 -0.44 -11.87 -13.41
C ASP A 99 0.27 -12.64 -12.28
N LEU A 100 0.08 -12.19 -11.03
CA LEU A 100 0.58 -12.83 -9.82
C LEU A 100 -0.45 -13.81 -9.24
N SER A 101 0.02 -14.92 -8.69
CA SER A 101 -0.84 -15.82 -7.93
C SER A 101 -1.34 -15.14 -6.65
N PRO A 102 -2.55 -15.48 -6.16
CA PRO A 102 -3.09 -14.89 -4.94
C PRO A 102 -2.21 -15.13 -3.71
N GLU A 103 -1.47 -16.25 -3.69
CA GLU A 103 -0.52 -16.57 -2.62
C GLU A 103 0.68 -15.62 -2.61
N VAL A 104 1.25 -15.32 -3.78
CA VAL A 104 2.39 -14.40 -3.93
C VAL A 104 1.94 -12.99 -3.55
N MET A 105 0.76 -12.56 -4.02
CA MET A 105 0.22 -11.26 -3.66
C MET A 105 -0.05 -11.14 -2.15
N SER A 106 -0.58 -12.19 -1.51
CA SER A 106 -0.77 -12.23 -0.05
C SER A 106 0.55 -12.04 0.72
N LYS A 107 1.64 -12.66 0.26
CA LYS A 107 2.98 -12.46 0.85
C LYS A 107 3.46 -11.02 0.70
N CYS A 108 3.24 -10.41 -0.47
CA CYS A 108 3.56 -9.00 -0.69
C CYS A 108 2.77 -8.12 0.28
N ILE A 109 1.44 -8.26 0.34
CA ILE A 109 0.59 -7.48 1.26
C ILE A 109 1.07 -7.61 2.71
N LYS A 110 1.40 -8.82 3.17
CA LYS A 110 1.96 -9.05 4.50
C LYS A 110 3.26 -8.28 4.73
N ALA A 111 4.15 -8.23 3.74
CA ALA A 111 5.40 -7.46 3.81
C ALA A 111 5.13 -5.95 3.96
N TYR A 112 4.29 -5.38 3.10
CA TYR A 112 3.93 -3.95 3.16
C TYR A 112 3.27 -3.60 4.49
N CYS A 113 2.34 -4.44 4.97
CA CYS A 113 1.70 -4.26 6.28
C CYS A 113 2.70 -4.34 7.43
N LYS A 114 3.63 -5.31 7.42
CA LYS A 114 4.65 -5.46 8.48
C LYS A 114 5.54 -4.23 8.62
N PHE A 115 5.91 -3.61 7.51
CA PHE A 115 6.77 -2.43 7.50
C PHE A 115 6.01 -1.10 7.52
N MET A 116 4.66 -1.15 7.58
CA MET A 116 3.78 0.01 7.56
C MET A 116 4.01 0.90 6.32
N ILE A 117 4.27 0.29 5.17
CA ILE A 117 4.47 0.99 3.89
C ILE A 117 3.15 0.94 3.11
N PRO A 118 2.59 2.07 2.69
CA PRO A 118 1.34 2.08 1.94
C PRO A 118 1.50 1.45 0.55
N LEU A 119 0.50 0.65 0.14
CA LEU A 119 0.42 0.02 -1.19
C LEU A 119 -0.17 0.92 -2.28
N LYS A 120 -0.40 2.19 -1.96
CA LYS A 120 -0.98 3.18 -2.87
C LYS A 120 -0.01 4.35 -2.95
N GLU A 121 0.07 4.96 -4.12
CA GLU A 121 0.59 6.32 -4.24
C GLU A 121 -0.10 7.18 -3.20
N ASP A 122 0.65 8.05 -2.52
CA ASP A 122 0.12 9.02 -1.58
C ASP A 122 -1.10 9.64 -2.25
N ALA A 123 -2.30 9.25 -1.77
CA ALA A 123 -3.53 9.64 -2.40
C ALA A 123 -3.47 11.16 -2.50
N GLN A 124 -3.44 11.66 -3.75
CA GLN A 124 -3.33 13.06 -4.07
C GLN A 124 -4.35 13.82 -3.23
N GLY A 125 -3.87 14.40 -2.13
CA GLY A 125 -4.71 14.96 -1.08
C GLY A 125 -5.66 13.96 -0.41
N PHE A 126 -5.19 13.27 0.64
CA PHE A 126 -5.95 13.47 1.87
C PHE A 126 -5.95 14.98 2.09
N ARG A 127 -7.12 15.59 1.86
CA ARG A 127 -7.45 16.92 2.37
C ARG A 127 -7.20 16.87 3.88
N THR A 128 -5.96 17.10 4.31
CA THR A 128 -5.54 17.10 5.73
C THR A 128 -6.12 18.27 6.49
N MET A 129 -6.98 19.08 5.85
CA MET A 129 -7.94 19.92 6.54
C MET A 129 -9.34 19.66 6.01
N ALA A 130 -10.10 18.81 6.69
CA ALA A 130 -11.49 19.17 6.92
C ALA A 130 -11.44 20.35 7.90
N ILE A 131 -11.65 21.59 7.42
CA ILE A 131 -11.93 22.70 8.34
C ILE A 131 -13.30 22.37 8.94
N VAL A 132 -13.29 21.70 10.09
CA VAL A 132 -14.50 21.47 10.87
C VAL A 132 -14.87 22.82 11.48
N GLN A 133 -15.76 23.55 10.82
CA GLN A 133 -16.40 24.70 11.46
C GLN A 133 -17.19 24.18 12.66
N LYS A 134 -17.05 24.85 13.81
CA LYS A 134 -17.83 24.56 15.04
C LYS A 134 -19.33 24.68 14.71
N GLY A 135 -19.95 23.57 14.30
CA GLY A 135 -21.36 23.54 13.89
C GLY A 135 -21.77 22.27 13.17
N ASP A 136 -20.86 21.63 12.43
CA ASP A 136 -21.20 20.50 11.55
C ASP A 136 -21.12 19.11 12.20
N PHE A 137 -20.56 19.01 13.41
CA PHE A 137 -20.51 17.75 14.13
C PHE A 137 -21.69 17.63 15.10
N ILE A 138 -22.79 17.07 14.62
CA ILE A 138 -23.89 16.60 15.48
C ILE A 138 -23.46 15.24 16.01
N ARG A 139 -23.20 15.11 17.32
CA ARG A 139 -22.92 13.79 17.90
C ARG A 139 -24.17 12.91 17.75
N PRO A 140 -24.04 11.59 17.55
CA PRO A 140 -25.20 10.69 17.54
C PRO A 140 -26.08 10.78 18.80
N SER A 141 -25.51 11.25 19.91
CA SER A 141 -26.22 11.53 21.17
C SER A 141 -26.87 12.92 21.26
N ASP A 142 -26.51 13.86 20.38
CA ASP A 142 -27.05 15.20 20.40
C ASP A 142 -28.49 15.18 19.89
N LYS A 143 -29.44 15.58 20.75
CA LYS A 143 -30.85 15.67 20.37
C LYS A 143 -30.99 16.59 19.15
N PRO A 144 -31.67 16.14 18.08
CA PRO A 144 -31.88 16.98 16.90
C PRO A 144 -32.53 18.30 17.33
N LYS A 145 -31.94 19.44 16.94
CA LYS A 145 -32.53 20.75 17.19
C LYS A 145 -33.96 20.71 16.64
N LYS A 146 -34.95 21.02 17.49
CA LYS A 146 -36.35 21.13 17.08
C LYS A 146 -36.42 22.11 15.92
N MET A 147 -36.54 21.61 14.70
CA MET A 147 -36.81 22.48 13.55
C MET A 147 -38.11 23.21 13.87
N GLY A 148 -38.07 24.54 13.86
CA GLY A 148 -39.28 25.35 14.01
C GLY A 148 -40.33 24.93 12.99
N LYS A 149 -41.61 25.24 13.26
CA LYS A 149 -42.72 24.92 12.35
C LYS A 149 -42.34 25.29 10.93
N LYS A 150 -42.14 24.28 10.06
CA LYS A 150 -41.95 24.49 8.63
C LYS A 150 -43.23 25.15 8.11
N THR A 151 -43.22 26.46 7.94
CA THR A 151 -44.18 27.16 7.09
C THR A 151 -43.81 26.79 5.66
N TYR A 152 -44.45 25.76 5.13
CA TYR A 152 -44.40 25.50 3.70
C TYR A 152 -45.15 26.65 3.03
N ASP A 153 -44.50 27.33 2.09
CA ASP A 153 -45.21 28.20 1.16
C ASP A 153 -46.26 27.33 0.46
N LYS A 154 -47.53 27.71 0.59
CA LYS A 154 -48.63 27.00 -0.05
C LYS A 154 -48.34 27.00 -1.56
N PRO A 155 -48.39 25.83 -2.24
CA PRO A 155 -48.11 25.77 -3.66
C PRO A 155 -49.05 26.72 -4.39
N VAL A 156 -48.47 27.63 -5.16
CA VAL A 156 -49.21 28.51 -6.06
C VAL A 156 -49.93 27.61 -7.06
N ALA A 157 -51.25 27.73 -7.15
CA ALA A 157 -52.03 26.94 -8.11
C ALA A 157 -51.58 27.31 -9.53
N LEU A 158 -50.96 26.37 -10.23
CA LEU A 158 -50.43 26.56 -11.59
C LEU A 158 -51.52 26.70 -12.65
N TYR A 159 -52.78 26.38 -12.30
CA TYR A 159 -53.89 26.41 -13.24
C TYR A 159 -55.05 27.23 -12.66
N PRO A 160 -55.66 28.12 -13.47
CA PRO A 160 -56.90 28.77 -13.08
C PRO A 160 -57.96 27.71 -12.82
N LYS A 161 -58.75 27.90 -11.74
CA LYS A 161 -59.82 26.97 -11.39
C LYS A 161 -60.75 26.79 -12.60
N PRO A 162 -61.04 25.55 -13.03
CA PRO A 162 -61.95 25.32 -14.14
C PRO A 162 -63.30 25.93 -13.78
N GLN A 163 -63.77 26.85 -14.61
CA GLN A 163 -65.11 27.42 -14.50
C GLN A 163 -66.09 26.31 -14.86
N LEU A 164 -66.70 25.69 -13.85
CA LEU A 164 -67.88 24.88 -14.06
C LEU A 164 -68.97 25.84 -14.55
N GLN A 165 -69.18 25.87 -15.86
CA GLN A 165 -70.36 26.51 -16.44
C GLN A 165 -71.56 25.71 -15.95
N GLY A 166 -72.26 26.28 -14.97
CA GLY A 166 -73.58 25.82 -14.57
C GLY A 166 -74.53 26.02 -15.73
N SER A 167 -74.80 24.95 -16.46
CA SER A 167 -75.94 24.88 -17.37
C SER A 167 -77.20 24.56 -16.55
N GLY A 168 -78.10 25.53 -16.50
CA GLY A 168 -79.57 25.42 -16.39
C GLY A 168 -80.16 24.37 -15.47
#